data_AF-A0A7T5EVW5-F1
#
_entry.id   AF-A0A7T5EVW5-F1
#
_cell.length_a   1.000
_cell.length_b   1.000
_cell.length_c   1.000
_cell.angle_alpha   90.00
_cell.angle_beta   90.00
_cell.angle_gamma   90.00
#
_symmetry.space_group_name_H-M   'P 1'
#
loop_
_entity.id
_entity.type
_entity.pdbx_description
1 polymer ?
#
loop_
_entity_poly.entity_id
_entity_poly.type
_entity_poly.pdbx_seq_one_letter_code
_entity_poly.pdbx_strand_id
1 'polypeptide(L)'
;MQQQLDEVLNGAKKEYSLQEIVDAIKGDATDYSDTPGEHMSLHIEYRPRTLTFIYMDSEPDVEKYRCNYGLVINQDGTVHSVKIDGTELNKNQIMNGFHGSEKLLFQAYATKATLVGYQDEDEIDTSYDNEED
;
A
#
# COMPACT_ATOMS: atom_id res chain seq x y z
N MET A 1 7.62 -13.50 18.98
CA MET A 1 7.59 -13.89 17.56
C MET A 1 6.24 -14.47 17.15
N GLN A 2 5.76 -15.60 17.68
CA GLN A 2 4.47 -16.19 17.25
C GLN A 2 3.26 -15.30 17.61
N GLN A 3 3.19 -14.79 18.84
CA GLN A 3 2.12 -13.86 19.27
C GLN A 3 2.09 -12.54 18.49
N GLN A 4 3.26 -11.99 18.14
CA GLN A 4 3.35 -10.73 17.38
C GLN A 4 2.86 -10.90 15.93
N LEU A 5 3.13 -12.05 15.32
CA LEU A 5 2.59 -12.37 14.00
C LEU A 5 1.07 -12.54 14.06
N ASP A 6 0.55 -13.22 15.08
CA ASP A 6 -0.89 -13.39 15.27
C ASP A 6 -1.60 -12.03 15.48
N GLU A 7 -0.98 -11.12 16.22
CA GLU A 7 -1.49 -9.75 16.44
C GLU A 7 -1.48 -8.90 15.16
N VAL A 8 -0.43 -9.02 14.35
CA VAL A 8 -0.33 -8.33 13.06
C VAL A 8 -1.34 -8.91 12.07
N LEU A 9 -1.55 -10.23 12.04
CA LEU A 9 -2.52 -10.90 11.17
C LEU A 9 -3.97 -10.77 11.67
N ASN A 10 -4.18 -10.32 12.90
CA ASN A 10 -5.51 -10.08 13.43
C ASN A 10 -6.23 -9.00 12.61
N GLY A 11 -7.41 -9.34 12.09
CA GLY A 11 -8.20 -8.47 11.20
C GLY A 11 -7.81 -8.54 9.73
N ALA A 12 -6.89 -9.42 9.33
CA ALA A 12 -6.53 -9.58 7.93
C ALA A 12 -7.72 -10.05 7.08
N LYS A 13 -7.89 -9.43 5.91
CA LYS A 13 -8.95 -9.74 4.95
C LYS A 13 -8.43 -10.71 3.87
N LYS A 14 -9.36 -11.34 3.16
CA LYS A 14 -9.05 -12.13 1.96
C LYS A 14 -8.92 -11.29 0.70
N GLU A 15 -9.51 -10.10 0.73
CA GLU A 15 -9.58 -9.17 -0.39
C GLU A 15 -9.32 -7.77 0.14
N TYR A 16 -8.50 -7.02 -0.59
CA TYR A 16 -8.27 -5.60 -0.36
C TYR A 16 -8.48 -4.82 -1.66
N SER A 17 -9.05 -3.62 -1.61
CA SER A 17 -9.06 -2.70 -2.74
C SER A 17 -7.74 -1.93 -2.83
N LEU A 18 -7.39 -1.39 -4.01
CA LEU A 18 -6.26 -0.48 -4.11
C LEU A 18 -6.56 0.84 -3.37
N GLN A 19 -7.80 1.32 -3.42
CA GLN A 19 -8.21 2.54 -2.72
C GLN A 19 -7.97 2.44 -1.20
N GLU A 20 -8.29 1.31 -0.55
CA GLU A 20 -8.08 1.22 0.90
C GLU A 20 -6.59 1.23 1.29
N ILE A 21 -5.71 0.78 0.39
CA ILE A 21 -4.25 0.86 0.58
C ILE A 21 -3.80 2.31 0.43
N VAL A 22 -4.28 2.98 -0.60
CA VAL A 22 -4.04 4.40 -0.86
C VAL A 22 -4.49 5.26 0.32
N ASP A 23 -5.71 5.06 0.81
CA ASP A 23 -6.25 5.77 1.97
C ASP A 23 -5.42 5.52 3.24
N ALA A 24 -4.95 4.30 3.45
CA ALA A 24 -4.09 3.98 4.60
C ALA A 24 -2.73 4.69 4.50
N ILE A 25 -2.12 4.76 3.32
CA ILE A 25 -0.87 5.49 3.10
C ILE A 25 -1.09 7.00 3.27
N LYS A 26 -2.20 7.53 2.74
CA LYS A 26 -2.59 8.94 2.92
C LYS A 26 -2.77 9.27 4.40
N GLY A 27 -3.45 8.41 5.15
CA GLY A 27 -3.69 8.60 6.58
C GLY A 27 -2.44 8.55 7.46
N ASP A 28 -1.39 7.86 7.02
CA ASP A 28 -0.09 7.83 7.72
C ASP A 28 0.80 9.05 7.39
N ALA A 29 0.50 9.79 6.32
CA ALA A 29 1.27 10.95 5.86
C ALA A 29 0.95 12.20 6.70
N THR A 30 1.81 12.52 7.66
CA THR A 30 1.61 13.67 8.57
C THR A 30 1.84 15.04 7.94
N ASP A 31 2.60 15.09 6.84
CA ASP A 31 3.11 16.36 6.29
C ASP A 31 2.21 16.93 5.18
N TYR A 32 1.36 16.08 4.59
CA TYR A 32 0.53 16.44 3.43
C TYR A 32 -0.96 16.52 3.76
N SER A 33 -1.41 16.03 4.93
CA SER A 33 -2.82 16.09 5.34
C SER A 33 -3.40 17.50 5.31
N ASP A 34 -2.57 18.51 5.57
CA ASP A 34 -3.00 19.90 5.73
C ASP A 34 -2.67 20.78 4.50
N THR A 35 -2.19 20.19 3.39
CA THR A 35 -1.80 20.94 2.20
C THR A 35 -2.81 20.73 1.06
N PRO A 36 -3.75 21.67 0.84
CA PRO A 36 -4.80 21.50 -0.17
C PRO A 36 -4.23 21.37 -1.58
N GLY A 37 -4.73 20.41 -2.34
CA GLY A 37 -4.36 20.17 -3.74
C GLY A 37 -3.07 19.35 -3.92
N GLU A 38 -2.46 18.89 -2.83
CA GLU A 38 -1.40 17.89 -2.91
C GLU A 38 -1.99 16.50 -3.22
N HIS A 39 -1.17 15.63 -3.80
CA HIS A 39 -1.56 14.26 -4.12
C HIS A 39 -0.40 13.31 -3.86
N MET A 40 -0.72 12.07 -3.58
CA MET A 40 0.28 11.01 -3.45
C MET A 40 0.73 10.53 -4.84
N SER A 41 1.94 9.99 -4.94
CA SER A 41 2.40 9.33 -6.16
C SER A 41 1.81 7.92 -6.29
N LEU A 42 1.16 7.63 -7.41
CA LEU A 42 0.68 6.29 -7.78
C LEU A 42 1.18 5.95 -9.19
N HIS A 43 1.72 4.75 -9.35
CA HIS A 43 2.12 4.23 -10.67
C HIS A 43 1.65 2.79 -10.82
N ILE A 44 0.79 2.53 -11.82
CA ILE A 44 0.30 1.19 -12.11
C ILE A 44 0.84 0.67 -13.44
N GLU A 45 1.74 -0.31 -13.39
CA GLU A 45 2.12 -1.10 -14.57
C GLU A 45 1.20 -2.32 -14.69
N TYR A 46 -0.02 -2.11 -15.16
CA TYR A 46 -0.99 -3.18 -15.36
C TYR A 46 -0.57 -4.13 -16.48
N ARG A 47 -0.38 -5.41 -16.16
CA ARG A 47 0.01 -6.44 -17.12
C ARG A 47 -0.86 -7.69 -16.97
N PRO A 48 -2.01 -7.79 -17.66
CA PRO A 48 -3.00 -8.87 -17.45
C PRO A 48 -2.49 -10.28 -17.73
N ARG A 49 -1.36 -10.42 -18.43
CA ARG A 49 -0.75 -11.72 -18.77
C ARG A 49 0.51 -12.02 -17.98
N THR A 50 0.95 -11.14 -17.08
CA THR A 50 2.16 -11.32 -16.28
C THR A 50 1.93 -10.73 -14.88
N LEU A 51 3.02 -10.41 -14.17
CA LEU A 51 2.94 -9.68 -12.92
C LEU A 51 2.53 -8.23 -13.18
N THR A 52 1.59 -7.73 -12.40
CA THR A 52 1.26 -6.30 -12.32
C THR A 52 2.11 -5.68 -11.21
N PHE A 53 2.63 -4.47 -11.45
CA PHE A 53 3.45 -3.75 -10.49
C PHE A 53 2.75 -2.45 -10.12
N ILE A 54 2.63 -2.18 -8.83
CA ILE A 54 1.99 -0.97 -8.29
C ILE A 54 3.01 -0.31 -7.36
N TYR A 55 3.27 0.97 -7.57
CA TYR A 55 4.21 1.76 -6.78
C TYR A 55 3.49 2.96 -6.19
N MET A 56 3.71 3.21 -4.90
CA MET A 56 2.99 4.23 -4.15
C MET A 56 3.97 5.00 -3.26
N ASP A 57 3.83 6.32 -3.23
CA ASP A 57 4.54 7.19 -2.29
C ASP A 57 3.59 8.25 -1.77
N SER A 58 3.67 8.58 -0.48
CA SER A 58 2.90 9.68 0.08
C SER A 58 3.33 11.03 -0.47
N GLU A 59 4.59 11.16 -0.91
CA GLU A 59 5.05 12.39 -1.53
C GLU A 59 4.56 12.50 -2.99
N PRO A 60 4.24 13.71 -3.48
CA PRO A 60 3.93 13.96 -4.88
C PRO A 60 5.18 13.80 -5.77
N ASP A 61 4.96 13.55 -7.06
CA ASP A 61 5.99 13.54 -8.11
C ASP A 61 7.19 12.57 -7.88
N VAL A 62 7.02 11.54 -7.05
CA VAL A 62 8.05 10.52 -6.82
C VAL A 62 8.10 9.55 -7.98
N GLU A 63 9.30 9.34 -8.53
CA GLU A 63 9.53 8.35 -9.57
C GLU A 63 9.24 6.93 -9.05
N LYS A 64 8.55 6.10 -9.85
CA LYS A 64 8.09 4.74 -9.48
C LYS A 64 9.09 3.85 -8.73
N TYR A 65 10.37 3.84 -9.12
CA TYR A 65 11.36 2.98 -8.46
C TYR A 65 11.87 3.54 -7.13
N ARG A 66 11.63 4.83 -6.89
CA ARG A 66 11.95 5.55 -5.66
C ARG A 66 10.80 5.54 -4.64
N CYS A 67 9.58 5.19 -5.06
CA CYS A 67 8.43 5.06 -4.18
C CYS A 67 8.72 4.17 -2.97
N ASN A 68 8.31 4.61 -1.78
CA ASN A 68 8.51 3.91 -0.51
C ASN A 68 7.71 2.61 -0.43
N TYR A 69 6.54 2.56 -1.04
CA TYR A 69 5.66 1.40 -1.05
C TYR A 69 5.55 0.77 -2.44
N GLY A 70 5.35 -0.55 -2.48
CA GLY A 70 5.08 -1.23 -3.73
C GLY A 70 4.47 -2.62 -3.57
N LEU A 71 3.68 -3.02 -4.56
CA LEU A 71 3.04 -4.33 -4.64
C LEU A 71 3.35 -4.98 -5.98
N VAL A 72 3.57 -6.29 -5.93
CA VAL A 72 3.58 -7.15 -7.11
C VAL A 72 2.38 -8.05 -7.03
N ILE A 73 1.58 -8.10 -8.08
CA ILE A 73 0.33 -8.87 -8.13
C ILE A 73 0.48 -10.01 -9.14
N ASN A 74 0.11 -11.22 -8.73
CA ASN A 74 0.08 -12.39 -9.59
C ASN A 74 -1.03 -12.26 -10.65
N GLN A 75 -0.96 -13.11 -11.68
CA GLN A 75 -2.00 -13.18 -12.73
C GLN A 75 -3.41 -13.51 -12.18
N ASP A 76 -3.49 -14.18 -11.02
CA ASP A 76 -4.75 -14.52 -10.35
C ASP A 76 -5.27 -13.39 -9.43
N GLY A 77 -4.60 -12.23 -9.40
CA GLY A 77 -4.96 -11.09 -8.58
C GLY A 77 -4.43 -11.13 -7.16
N THR A 78 -3.74 -12.20 -6.75
CA THR A 78 -3.18 -12.30 -5.38
C THR A 78 -1.90 -11.51 -5.22
N VAL A 79 -1.67 -10.96 -4.03
CA VAL A 79 -0.43 -10.27 -3.68
C VAL A 79 0.75 -11.27 -3.69
N HIS A 80 1.72 -11.01 -4.56
CA HIS A 80 2.95 -11.78 -4.71
C HIS A 80 4.05 -11.32 -3.74
N SER A 81 4.28 -10.01 -3.67
CA SER A 81 5.30 -9.41 -2.80
C SER A 81 4.96 -7.96 -2.47
N VAL A 82 5.58 -7.45 -1.40
CA VAL A 82 5.40 -6.08 -0.92
C VAL A 82 6.74 -5.42 -0.63
N LYS A 83 6.83 -4.11 -0.91
CA LYS A 83 7.92 -3.21 -0.53
C LYS A 83 7.35 -2.19 0.47
N ILE A 84 8.05 -1.95 1.57
CA ILE A 84 7.70 -0.97 2.61
C ILE A 84 8.97 -0.19 2.97
N ASP A 85 8.88 1.14 3.06
CA ASP A 85 9.97 2.03 3.50
C ASP A 85 11.32 1.81 2.78
N GLY A 86 11.27 1.67 1.45
CA GLY A 86 12.47 1.57 0.62
C GLY A 86 13.33 0.30 0.84
N THR A 87 12.99 -0.57 1.80
CA THR A 87 13.87 -1.62 2.32
C THR A 87 13.13 -2.95 2.51
N GLU A 88 13.81 -4.08 2.28
CA GLU A 88 13.30 -5.39 2.68
C GLU A 88 13.17 -5.45 4.22
N LEU A 89 12.03 -5.97 4.68
CA LEU A 89 11.63 -6.07 6.09
C LEU A 89 12.80 -6.48 6.99
N ASN A 90 13.29 -5.54 7.82
CA ASN A 90 14.37 -5.84 8.75
C ASN A 90 13.82 -6.33 10.10
N LYS A 91 14.64 -7.08 10.83
CA LYS A 91 14.27 -7.73 12.11
C LYS A 91 13.80 -6.73 13.18
N ASN A 92 14.23 -5.46 13.10
CA ASN A 92 13.87 -4.43 14.08
C ASN A 92 12.49 -3.83 13.80
N GLN A 93 12.09 -3.67 12.53
CA GLN A 93 10.71 -3.28 12.16
C GLN A 93 9.70 -4.34 12.64
N ILE A 94 10.04 -5.63 12.51
CA ILE A 94 9.23 -6.72 13.07
C ILE A 94 9.13 -6.64 14.62
N MET A 95 10.15 -6.12 15.30
CA MET A 95 10.13 -5.98 16.77
C MET A 95 9.39 -4.73 17.26
N ASN A 96 9.35 -3.66 16.48
CA ASN A 96 8.59 -2.44 16.80
C ASN A 96 7.12 -2.51 16.36
N GLY A 97 6.77 -3.49 15.51
CA GLY A 97 5.41 -3.71 15.03
C GLY A 97 5.09 -2.92 13.77
N PHE A 98 4.28 -3.50 12.89
CA PHE A 98 3.71 -2.77 11.75
C PHE A 98 2.46 -2.03 12.23
N HIS A 99 2.33 -0.77 11.82
CA HIS A 99 1.17 0.07 12.09
C HIS A 99 0.61 0.67 10.79
N GLY A 100 -0.63 1.17 10.82
CA GLY A 100 -1.25 1.85 9.67
C GLY A 100 -1.18 1.06 8.36
N SER A 101 -0.72 1.74 7.31
CA SER A 101 -0.48 1.22 5.97
C SER A 101 0.50 0.04 5.95
N GLU A 102 1.56 0.05 6.76
CA GLU A 102 2.54 -1.03 6.80
C GLU A 102 1.90 -2.34 7.28
N LYS A 103 1.03 -2.26 8.29
CA LYS A 103 0.30 -3.42 8.81
C LYS A 103 -0.62 -3.98 7.73
N LEU A 104 -1.35 -3.10 7.05
CA LEU A 104 -2.32 -3.48 6.03
C LEU A 104 -1.63 -4.15 4.82
N LEU A 105 -0.54 -3.56 4.35
CA LEU A 105 0.33 -4.10 3.30
C LEU A 105 0.94 -5.45 3.69
N PHE A 106 1.44 -5.59 4.91
CA PHE A 106 1.97 -6.84 5.42
C PHE A 106 0.89 -7.92 5.53
N GLN A 107 -0.31 -7.58 6.01
CA GLN A 107 -1.44 -8.52 6.09
C GLN A 107 -1.81 -9.04 4.70
N ALA A 108 -1.98 -8.16 3.72
CA ALA A 108 -2.34 -8.54 2.35
C ALA A 108 -1.30 -9.49 1.73
N TYR A 109 -0.02 -9.23 1.95
CA TYR A 109 1.06 -10.12 1.53
C TYR A 109 1.03 -11.46 2.28
N ALA A 110 1.00 -11.44 3.62
CA ALA A 110 1.12 -12.64 4.43
C ALA A 110 -0.06 -13.60 4.27
N THR A 111 -1.26 -13.09 3.95
CA THR A 111 -2.45 -13.92 3.68
C THR A 111 -2.64 -14.26 2.21
N LYS A 112 -1.78 -13.78 1.30
CA LYS A 112 -1.96 -13.84 -0.16
C LYS A 112 -3.33 -13.33 -0.59
N ALA A 113 -3.75 -12.21 0.00
CA ALA A 113 -5.03 -11.60 -0.31
C ALA A 113 -5.11 -11.21 -1.79
N THR A 114 -6.33 -11.19 -2.32
CA THR A 114 -6.62 -10.65 -3.65
C THR A 114 -6.63 -9.12 -3.57
N LEU A 115 -5.94 -8.45 -4.49
CA LEU A 115 -6.10 -7.01 -4.69
C LEU A 115 -7.17 -6.77 -5.76
N VAL A 116 -8.01 -5.74 -5.58
CA VAL A 116 -9.04 -5.35 -6.57
C VAL A 116 -9.00 -3.84 -6.85
N GLY A 117 -9.60 -3.41 -7.96
CA GLY A 117 -9.72 -1.98 -8.31
C GLY A 117 -8.46 -1.35 -8.90
N TYR A 118 -7.35 -2.09 -9.04
CA TYR A 118 -6.11 -1.58 -9.64
C TYR A 118 -6.12 -1.56 -11.19
N GLN A 119 -7.21 -2.00 -11.82
CA GLN A 119 -7.30 -2.05 -13.29
C GLN A 119 -7.75 -0.72 -13.90
N ASP A 120 -8.34 0.17 -13.10
CA ASP A 120 -8.82 1.49 -13.51
C ASP A 120 -8.15 2.54 -12.63
N GLU A 121 -7.01 3.06 -13.11
CA GLU A 121 -6.20 4.02 -12.35
C GLU A 121 -6.93 5.35 -12.13
N ASP A 122 -7.81 5.74 -13.06
CA ASP A 122 -8.58 6.98 -13.00
C ASP A 122 -9.66 6.97 -11.89
N GLU A 123 -10.01 5.79 -11.36
CA GLU A 123 -10.96 5.64 -10.23
C GLU A 123 -10.27 5.74 -8.86
N ILE A 124 -8.93 5.81 -8.82
CA ILE A 124 -8.17 5.85 -7.56
C ILE A 124 -7.94 7.29 -7.12
N ASP A 125 -8.49 7.63 -5.96
CA ASP A 125 -8.34 8.96 -5.38
C ASP A 125 -6.99 9.11 -4.65
N THR A 126 -6.07 9.82 -5.29
CA THR A 126 -4.75 10.15 -4.76
C THR A 126 -4.66 11.53 -4.08
N SER A 127 -5.73 12.34 -4.05
CA SER A 127 -5.67 13.71 -3.51
C SER A 127 -5.68 13.74 -1.98
N TYR A 128 -4.89 14.64 -1.39
CA TYR A 128 -5.02 15.00 0.02
C TYR A 128 -6.07 16.11 0.14
N ASP A 129 -7.33 15.81 -0.14
CA ASP A 129 -8.40 16.80 0.03
C ASP A 129 -8.71 16.98 1.52
N ASN A 130 -8.70 18.24 1.97
CA ASN A 130 -9.37 18.62 3.19
C ASN A 130 -10.87 18.63 2.90
N GLU A 131 -11.65 17.78 3.57
CA GLU A 131 -13.08 18.05 3.73
C GLU A 131 -13.20 19.37 4.51
N GLU A 132 -13.27 20.50 3.80
CA GLU A 132 -13.82 21.73 4.37
C GLU A 132 -15.31 21.44 4.66
N ASP A 133 -15.64 21.26 5.94
CA ASP A 133 -17.01 21.24 6.49
C ASP A 133 -17.89 22.40 5.97
#